data_AF-A0A2S6N0S9-F1
#
_entry.id   AF-A0A2S6N0S9-F1
#
_cell.length_a   1.000
_cell.length_b   1.000
_cell.length_c   1.000
_cell.angle_alpha   90.00
_cell.angle_beta   90.00
_cell.angle_gamma   90.00
#
_symmetry.space_group_name_H-M   'P 1'
#
loop_
_entity.id
_entity.type
_entity.pdbx_description
1 polymer ?
#
loop_
_entity_poly.entity_id
_entity_poly.type
_entity_poly.pdbx_seq_one_letter_code
_entity_poly.pdbx_strand_id
1 'polypeptide(L)'
;MHTPWGESEEQQTYAKGITFYQTPSHGGFHVLPDQNAKIHTAWRREDGWYEEDCDWAIVAMTFPDLFDAEHVESARNTAKAWHPHAYMAVTGETLEPKDSFVLQRQLFAKKHADDWVVVAALSSKTRPGMVDCIAIKGGQGSHGPERRFLIPSEEYKPGQFGFVVPNGTYPYFDGPRPLWDDVSYVDPSPREAV
;
A
#
# COMPACT_ATOMS: atom_id res chain seq x y z
N MET A 1 18.48 -17.95 11.38
CA MET A 1 18.27 -16.80 12.29
C MET A 1 16.84 -16.38 12.03
N HIS A 2 16.01 -16.37 13.07
CA HIS A 2 14.59 -16.08 12.88
C HIS A 2 14.36 -14.58 12.77
N THR A 3 13.75 -14.14 11.67
CA THR A 3 13.35 -12.75 11.40
C THR A 3 11.82 -12.63 11.44
N PRO A 4 11.23 -11.42 11.46
CA PRO A 4 9.79 -11.25 11.31
C PRO A 4 9.21 -11.83 10.01
N TRP A 5 10.06 -12.04 9.00
CA TRP A 5 9.68 -12.56 7.67
C TRP A 5 10.08 -14.02 7.44
N GLY A 6 10.38 -14.75 8.53
CA GLY A 6 10.79 -16.15 8.48
C GLY A 6 12.29 -16.37 8.69
N GLU A 7 12.77 -17.57 8.37
CA GLU A 7 14.18 -17.91 8.49
C GLU A 7 15.02 -17.17 7.45
N SER A 8 16.07 -16.50 7.92
CA SER A 8 17.05 -15.85 7.06
C SER A 8 17.94 -16.88 6.36
N GLU A 9 18.12 -16.66 5.06
CA GLU A 9 19.04 -17.42 4.20
C GLU A 9 20.38 -16.70 4.08
N GLU A 10 20.34 -15.37 4.03
CA GLU A 10 21.52 -14.53 3.92
C GLU A 10 21.51 -13.41 4.97
N GLN A 11 22.71 -13.01 5.39
CA GLN A 11 22.91 -11.87 6.28
C GLN A 11 24.16 -11.08 5.89
N GLN A 12 24.07 -9.76 6.00
CA GLN A 12 25.17 -8.85 5.79
C GLN A 12 25.31 -7.92 7.00
N THR A 13 26.45 -7.97 7.67
CA THR A 13 26.74 -7.05 8.78
C THR A 13 27.31 -5.75 8.24
N TYR A 14 26.61 -4.63 8.47
CA TYR A 14 27.04 -3.30 8.05
C TYR A 14 27.91 -2.64 9.13
N ALA A 15 27.55 -2.84 10.39
CA ALA A 15 28.31 -2.37 11.54
C ALA A 15 27.99 -3.21 12.79
N LYS A 16 28.73 -2.98 13.88
CA LYS A 16 28.42 -3.61 15.16
C LYS A 16 27.00 -3.25 15.61
N GLY A 17 26.12 -4.26 15.59
CA GLY A 17 24.71 -4.12 15.98
C GLY A 17 23.78 -3.64 14.87
N ILE A 18 24.22 -3.65 13.61
CA ILE A 18 23.40 -3.34 12.43
C ILE A 18 23.66 -4.43 11.39
N THR A 19 22.65 -5.27 11.16
CA THR A 19 22.74 -6.40 10.23
C THR A 19 21.52 -6.42 9.34
N PHE A 20 21.74 -6.52 8.03
CA PHE A 20 20.68 -6.82 7.07
C PHE A 20 20.48 -8.33 7.00
N TYR A 21 19.23 -8.76 6.97
CA TYR A 21 18.82 -10.14 6.80
C TYR A 21 17.91 -10.27 5.59
N GLN A 22 18.11 -11.34 4.82
CA GLN A 22 17.28 -11.66 3.66
C GLN A 22 16.69 -13.07 3.83
N THR A 23 15.44 -13.21 3.41
CA THR A 23 14.66 -14.43 3.27
C THR A 23 14.20 -14.54 1.80
N PRO A 24 13.67 -15.68 1.35
CA PRO A 24 13.20 -15.85 -0.03
C PRO A 24 12.16 -14.84 -0.49
N SER A 25 11.38 -14.31 0.45
CA SER A 25 10.24 -13.44 0.16
C SER A 25 10.47 -11.99 0.54
N HIS A 26 11.45 -11.72 1.40
CA HIS A 26 11.58 -10.42 2.07
C HIS A 26 12.96 -10.25 2.70
N GLY A 27 13.29 -9.03 3.11
CA GLY A 27 14.43 -8.73 3.96
C GLY A 27 14.22 -7.49 4.83
N GLY A 28 15.28 -7.12 5.54
CA GLY A 28 15.33 -5.90 6.33
C GLY A 28 16.49 -5.85 7.30
N PHE A 29 16.67 -4.69 7.92
CA PHE A 29 17.67 -4.48 8.95
C PHE A 29 17.14 -4.89 10.33
N HIS A 30 17.99 -5.57 11.09
CA HIS A 30 17.88 -5.64 12.54
C HIS A 30 18.93 -4.71 13.16
N VAL A 31 18.45 -3.76 13.97
CA VAL A 31 19.26 -2.78 14.66
C VAL A 31 19.18 -3.07 16.15
N LEU A 32 20.30 -3.49 16.76
CA LEU A 32 20.36 -3.81 18.18
C LEU A 32 20.06 -2.58 19.06
N PRO A 33 19.58 -2.78 20.31
CA PRO A 33 19.06 -1.69 21.15
C PRO A 33 19.97 -0.46 21.27
N ASP A 34 21.28 -0.65 21.45
CA ASP A 34 22.24 0.46 21.59
C ASP A 34 22.34 1.33 20.33
N GLN A 35 22.23 0.73 19.15
CA GLN A 35 22.22 1.46 17.88
C GLN A 35 20.83 2.03 17.62
N ASN A 36 19.78 1.26 17.92
CA ASN A 36 18.40 1.66 17.71
C ASN A 36 18.05 2.91 18.53
N ALA A 37 18.66 3.05 19.72
CA ALA A 37 18.52 4.24 20.56
C ALA A 37 18.99 5.55 19.88
N LYS A 38 19.84 5.47 18.86
CA LYS A 38 20.32 6.62 18.08
C LYS A 38 19.34 7.05 16.99
N ILE A 39 18.41 6.18 16.60
CA ILE A 39 17.36 6.50 15.63
C ILE A 39 16.34 7.42 16.31
N HIS A 40 16.02 8.54 15.66
CA HIS A 40 15.09 9.54 16.18
C HIS A 40 13.72 8.92 16.52
N THR A 41 13.13 9.30 17.65
CA THR A 41 11.91 8.68 18.17
C THR A 41 10.71 8.78 17.23
N ALA A 42 10.67 9.80 16.37
CA ALA A 42 9.59 9.98 15.39
C ALA A 42 9.43 8.84 14.38
N TRP A 43 10.48 8.05 14.10
CA TRP A 43 10.42 6.90 13.18
C TRP A 43 11.10 5.63 13.69
N ARG A 44 11.60 5.63 14.93
CA ARG A 44 12.24 4.46 15.51
C ARG A 44 11.25 3.31 15.68
N ARG A 45 11.64 2.10 15.28
CA ARG A 45 10.90 0.84 15.52
C ARG A 45 11.30 0.25 16.87
N GLU A 46 10.34 -0.08 17.72
CA GLU A 46 10.61 -0.55 19.08
C GLU A 46 11.27 -1.93 19.12
N ASP A 47 10.92 -2.79 18.17
CA ASP A 47 11.46 -4.15 18.00
C ASP A 47 12.82 -4.17 17.29
N GLY A 48 13.28 -3.02 16.78
CA GLY A 48 14.55 -2.89 16.07
C GLY A 48 14.55 -3.48 14.65
N TRP A 49 13.40 -3.89 14.12
CA TRP A 49 13.28 -4.43 12.76
C TRP A 49 12.81 -3.35 11.79
N TYR A 50 13.52 -3.24 10.67
CA TYR A 50 13.26 -2.26 9.61
C TYR A 50 13.18 -2.99 8.26
N GLU A 51 11.96 -3.13 7.77
CA GLU A 51 11.55 -3.70 6.49
C GLU A 51 12.29 -3.10 5.26
N GLU A 52 12.63 -3.94 4.26
CA GLU A 52 13.53 -3.57 3.15
C GLU A 52 12.98 -2.64 2.07
N ASP A 53 11.66 -2.52 1.86
CA ASP A 53 11.10 -1.66 0.83
C ASP A 53 10.97 -0.21 1.30
N CYS A 54 10.59 -0.02 2.57
CA CYS A 54 10.22 1.28 3.13
C CYS A 54 11.07 1.68 4.33
N ASP A 55 11.26 0.79 5.30
CA ASP A 55 11.81 1.13 6.62
C ASP A 55 13.35 1.16 6.63
N TRP A 56 14.01 0.47 5.70
CA TRP A 56 15.47 0.53 5.51
C TRP A 56 16.00 1.96 5.37
N ALA A 57 15.18 2.83 4.78
CA ALA A 57 15.49 4.23 4.58
C ALA A 57 15.73 4.97 5.90
N ILE A 58 15.08 4.55 6.99
CA ILE A 58 15.28 5.11 8.33
C ILE A 58 16.68 4.78 8.84
N VAL A 59 17.14 3.54 8.60
CA VAL A 59 18.49 3.09 8.99
C VAL A 59 19.55 3.84 8.20
N ALA A 60 19.40 3.91 6.87
CA ALA A 60 20.34 4.62 5.99
C ALA A 60 20.40 6.13 6.26
N MET A 61 19.26 6.77 6.54
CA MET A 61 19.23 8.18 6.93
C MET A 61 19.84 8.45 8.31
N THR A 62 19.79 7.47 9.24
CA THR A 62 20.38 7.62 10.57
C THR A 62 21.89 7.33 10.57
N PHE A 63 22.34 6.39 9.73
CA PHE A 63 23.72 5.94 9.66
C PHE A 63 24.29 6.10 8.24
N PRO A 64 24.34 7.32 7.69
CA PRO A 64 24.71 7.53 6.28
C PRO A 64 26.13 7.06 5.95
N ASP A 65 27.05 7.07 6.92
CA ASP A 65 28.43 6.62 6.75
C ASP A 65 28.58 5.12 6.46
N LEU A 66 27.51 4.33 6.66
CA LEU A 66 27.49 2.89 6.34
C LEU A 66 27.10 2.61 4.88
N PHE A 67 26.73 3.64 4.13
CA PHE A 67 26.20 3.55 2.78
C PHE A 67 26.97 4.49 1.85
N ASP A 68 26.93 4.20 0.54
CA ASP A 68 27.43 5.17 -0.43
C ASP A 68 26.39 6.29 -0.67
N ALA A 69 26.84 7.34 -1.37
CA ALA A 69 26.01 8.53 -1.61
C ALA A 69 24.73 8.24 -2.41
N GLU A 70 24.77 7.26 -3.31
CA GLU A 70 23.60 6.89 -4.13
C GLU A 70 22.53 6.20 -3.26
N HIS A 71 22.95 5.29 -2.39
CA HIS A 71 22.06 4.63 -1.43
C HIS A 71 21.47 5.62 -0.42
N VAL A 72 22.24 6.61 0.06
CA VAL A 72 21.72 7.65 0.96
C VAL A 72 20.67 8.53 0.27
N GLU A 73 20.88 8.91 -1.00
CA GLU A 73 19.88 9.68 -1.74
C GLU A 73 18.63 8.85 -2.05
N SER A 74 18.80 7.57 -2.38
CA SER A 74 17.68 6.63 -2.54
C SER A 74 16.87 6.50 -1.24
N ALA A 75 17.54 6.32 -0.10
CA ALA A 75 16.91 6.29 1.22
C ALA A 75 16.13 7.58 1.51
N ARG A 76 16.69 8.75 1.17
CA ARG A 76 16.00 10.03 1.33
C ARG A 76 14.70 10.07 0.54
N ASN A 77 14.71 9.61 -0.71
CA ASN A 77 13.52 9.58 -1.55
C ASN A 77 12.47 8.57 -1.05
N THR A 78 12.90 7.38 -0.62
CA THR A 78 12.05 6.37 0.02
C THR A 78 11.41 6.91 1.30
N ALA A 79 12.18 7.59 2.15
CA ALA A 79 11.67 8.17 3.40
C ALA A 79 10.63 9.26 3.15
N LYS A 80 10.81 10.12 2.14
CA LYS A 80 9.78 11.10 1.74
C LYS A 80 8.52 10.41 1.23
N ALA A 81 8.68 9.38 0.38
CA ALA A 81 7.57 8.66 -0.22
C ALA A 81 6.69 7.94 0.81
N TRP A 82 7.31 7.23 1.76
CA TRP A 82 6.65 6.28 2.64
C TRP A 82 6.52 6.73 4.09
N HIS A 83 7.40 7.61 4.57
CA HIS A 83 7.42 8.11 5.95
C HIS A 83 7.33 9.64 6.05
N PRO A 84 6.47 10.33 5.26
CA PRO A 84 6.54 11.79 5.12
C PRO A 84 6.42 12.54 6.45
N HIS A 85 5.51 12.12 7.32
CA HIS A 85 5.27 12.79 8.61
C HIS A 85 6.47 12.69 9.54
N ALA A 86 7.07 11.51 9.63
CA ALA A 86 8.25 11.31 10.46
C ALA A 86 9.51 11.94 9.83
N TYR A 87 9.62 11.88 8.50
CA TYR A 87 10.68 12.57 7.75
C TYR A 87 10.67 14.07 8.07
N MET A 88 9.53 14.75 7.91
CA MET A 88 9.39 16.18 8.22
C MET A 88 9.70 16.47 9.70
N ALA A 89 9.30 15.60 10.62
CA ALA A 89 9.60 15.75 12.04
C ALA A 89 11.11 15.62 12.37
N VAL A 90 11.83 14.76 11.65
CA VAL A 90 13.27 14.51 11.86
C VAL A 90 14.13 15.58 11.18
N THR A 91 13.77 15.99 9.96
CA THR A 91 14.60 16.88 9.14
C THR A 91 14.22 18.36 9.27
N GLY A 92 12.99 18.64 9.72
CA GLY A 92 12.40 19.99 9.70
C GLY A 92 11.99 20.47 8.30
N GLU A 93 12.16 19.65 7.26
CA GLU A 93 11.71 19.97 5.92
C GLU A 93 10.19 19.87 5.81
N THR A 94 9.60 20.60 4.86
CA THR A 94 8.18 20.48 4.52
C THR A 94 8.03 19.76 3.19
N LEU A 95 7.11 18.80 3.13
CA LEU A 95 6.79 18.05 1.91
C LEU A 95 5.42 18.46 1.36
N GLU A 96 5.32 18.54 0.04
CA GLU A 96 4.03 18.66 -0.64
C GLU A 96 3.52 17.26 -1.05
N PRO A 97 2.21 17.09 -1.31
CA PRO A 97 1.71 15.81 -1.79
C PRO A 97 2.47 15.26 -3.00
N LYS A 98 2.88 16.09 -3.96
CA LYS A 98 3.64 15.63 -5.14
C LYS A 98 4.95 14.90 -4.79
N ASP A 99 5.52 15.15 -3.62
CA ASP A 99 6.79 14.61 -3.17
C ASP A 99 6.65 13.29 -2.38
N SER A 100 5.42 12.86 -2.07
CA SER A 100 5.18 11.72 -1.19
C SER A 100 3.98 10.86 -1.61
N PHE A 101 4.22 9.57 -1.86
CA PHE A 101 3.17 8.60 -2.15
C PHE A 101 2.11 8.56 -1.03
N VAL A 102 2.53 8.57 0.23
CA VAL A 102 1.62 8.55 1.38
C VAL A 102 0.77 9.81 1.45
N LEU A 103 1.33 11.00 1.21
CA LEU A 103 0.55 12.23 1.19
C LEU A 103 -0.43 12.29 0.02
N GLN A 104 -0.05 11.84 -1.18
CA GLN A 104 -0.97 11.72 -2.31
C GLN A 104 -2.12 10.77 -2.00
N ARG A 105 -1.81 9.61 -1.39
CA ARG A 105 -2.80 8.63 -0.97
C ARG A 105 -3.78 9.21 0.06
N GLN A 106 -3.28 9.98 1.03
CA GLN A 106 -4.13 10.68 2.02
C GLN A 106 -5.02 11.73 1.36
N LEU A 107 -4.49 12.52 0.41
CA LEU A 107 -5.27 13.51 -0.34
C LEU A 107 -6.37 12.85 -1.17
N PHE A 108 -6.04 11.75 -1.87
CA PHE A 108 -7.00 10.97 -2.63
C PHE A 108 -8.11 10.41 -1.74
N ALA A 109 -7.75 9.78 -0.62
CA ALA A 109 -8.71 9.23 0.35
C ALA A 109 -9.63 10.31 0.90
N LYS A 110 -9.10 11.50 1.24
CA LYS A 110 -9.92 12.63 1.70
C LYS A 110 -10.89 13.12 0.62
N LYS A 111 -10.44 13.21 -0.63
CA LYS A 111 -11.26 13.65 -1.76
C LYS A 111 -12.39 12.66 -2.06
N HIS A 112 -12.11 11.37 -1.94
CA HIS A 112 -13.00 10.27 -2.32
C HIS A 112 -13.63 9.57 -1.11
N ALA A 113 -13.68 10.23 0.05
CA ALA A 113 -14.15 9.64 1.30
C ALA A 113 -15.58 9.07 1.22
N ASP A 114 -16.42 9.66 0.37
CA ASP A 114 -17.79 9.23 0.13
C ASP A 114 -18.01 8.41 -1.14
N ASP A 115 -16.96 8.23 -1.95
CA ASP A 115 -17.03 7.50 -3.21
C ASP A 115 -16.71 6.02 -3.01
N TRP A 116 -17.18 5.19 -3.94
CA TRP A 116 -16.79 3.79 -4.04
C TRP A 116 -15.50 3.68 -4.85
N VAL A 117 -14.44 3.15 -4.24
CA VAL A 117 -13.15 2.95 -4.92
C VAL A 117 -12.84 1.47 -4.96
N VAL A 118 -12.55 0.95 -6.16
CA VAL A 118 -12.15 -0.44 -6.37
C VAL A 118 -10.80 -0.70 -5.73
N VAL A 119 -10.75 -1.68 -4.82
CA VAL A 119 -9.55 -2.11 -4.09
C VAL A 119 -9.05 -3.48 -4.54
N ALA A 120 -9.90 -4.29 -5.18
CA ALA A 120 -9.52 -5.55 -5.79
C ALA A 120 -10.37 -5.79 -7.04
N ALA A 121 -9.78 -6.42 -8.05
CA ALA A 121 -10.44 -6.71 -9.31
C ALA A 121 -9.96 -8.05 -9.86
N LEU A 122 -10.89 -8.82 -10.42
CA LEU A 122 -10.61 -10.07 -11.10
C LEU A 122 -11.38 -10.09 -12.43
N SER A 123 -10.77 -10.61 -13.49
CA SER A 123 -11.53 -10.87 -14.72
C SER A 123 -12.63 -11.87 -14.43
N SER A 124 -13.86 -11.58 -14.87
CA SER A 124 -14.99 -12.47 -14.67
C SER A 124 -14.79 -13.76 -15.46
N LYS A 125 -14.97 -14.92 -14.81
CA LYS A 125 -14.82 -16.23 -15.49
C LYS A 125 -16.07 -16.58 -16.30
N THR A 126 -17.23 -16.15 -15.84
CA THR A 126 -18.52 -16.47 -16.44
C THR A 126 -18.99 -15.45 -17.48
N ARG A 127 -18.47 -14.21 -17.43
CA ARG A 127 -18.86 -13.11 -18.32
C ARG A 127 -17.65 -12.54 -19.07
N PRO A 128 -17.34 -13.06 -20.27
CA PRO A 128 -16.23 -12.56 -21.09
C PRO A 128 -16.35 -11.05 -21.30
N GLY A 129 -15.24 -10.33 -21.13
CA GLY A 129 -15.19 -8.86 -21.27
C GLY A 129 -15.61 -8.07 -20.02
N MET A 130 -15.90 -8.73 -18.90
CA MET A 130 -16.25 -8.07 -17.64
C MET A 130 -15.19 -8.28 -16.56
N VAL A 131 -15.15 -7.35 -15.60
CA VAL A 131 -14.27 -7.37 -14.42
C VAL A 131 -15.12 -7.33 -13.16
N ASP A 132 -14.98 -8.36 -12.33
CA ASP A 132 -15.52 -8.43 -10.97
C ASP A 132 -14.68 -7.51 -10.06
N CYS A 133 -15.26 -6.39 -9.64
CA CYS A 133 -14.59 -5.39 -8.84
C CYS A 133 -15.13 -5.39 -7.41
N ILE A 134 -14.24 -5.44 -6.42
CA ILE A 134 -14.54 -5.20 -5.01
C ILE A 134 -14.15 -3.76 -4.70
N ALA A 135 -15.12 -2.97 -4.27
CA ALA A 135 -14.93 -1.57 -3.91
C ALA A 135 -15.25 -1.32 -2.44
N ILE A 136 -14.50 -0.41 -1.84
CA ILE A 136 -14.68 0.01 -0.45
C ILE A 136 -14.97 1.51 -0.45
N LYS A 137 -15.94 1.92 0.36
CA LYS A 137 -16.27 3.34 0.51
C LYS A 137 -15.07 4.10 1.08
N GLY A 138 -14.61 5.15 0.40
CA GLY A 138 -13.40 5.88 0.77
C GLY A 138 -12.08 5.27 0.28
N GLY A 139 -12.11 4.04 -0.27
CA GLY A 139 -10.94 3.38 -0.84
C GLY A 139 -9.81 3.02 0.11
N GLN A 140 -10.04 3.04 1.43
CA GLN A 140 -9.03 2.70 2.42
C GLN A 140 -9.49 1.65 3.44
N GLY A 141 -8.64 0.64 3.63
CA GLY A 141 -8.80 -0.40 4.65
C GLY A 141 -9.77 -1.51 4.25
N SER A 142 -9.67 -2.67 4.90
CA SER A 142 -10.53 -3.85 4.68
C SER A 142 -11.80 -3.88 5.55
N HIS A 143 -12.09 -2.79 6.27
CA HIS A 143 -13.14 -2.76 7.31
C HIS A 143 -14.26 -1.74 7.04
N GLY A 144 -14.22 -1.04 5.91
CA GLY A 144 -15.29 -0.14 5.49
C GLY A 144 -16.46 -0.88 4.83
N PRO A 145 -17.59 -0.21 4.55
CA PRO A 145 -18.63 -0.75 3.69
C PRO A 145 -18.03 -1.25 2.37
N GLU A 146 -18.34 -2.50 2.03
CA GLU A 146 -17.91 -3.16 0.79
C GLU A 146 -19.09 -3.26 -0.18
N ARG A 147 -18.80 -2.99 -1.45
CA ARG A 147 -19.73 -3.15 -2.57
C ARG A 147 -19.02 -3.78 -3.74
N ARG A 148 -19.70 -4.65 -4.46
CA ARG A 148 -19.14 -5.30 -5.65
C ARG A 148 -19.80 -4.79 -6.91
N PHE A 149 -19.00 -4.55 -7.93
CA PHE A 149 -19.42 -4.03 -9.22
C PHE A 149 -19.01 -4.98 -10.33
N LEU A 150 -19.83 -5.04 -11.38
CA LEU A 150 -19.45 -5.68 -12.63
C LEU A 150 -19.18 -4.60 -13.66
N ILE A 151 -17.92 -4.42 -14.05
CA ILE A 151 -17.47 -3.30 -14.90
C ILE A 151 -16.95 -3.86 -16.23
N PRO A 152 -17.31 -3.30 -17.39
CA PRO A 152 -16.71 -3.68 -18.66
C PRO A 152 -15.18 -3.49 -18.63
N SER A 153 -14.43 -4.47 -19.15
CA SER A 153 -12.97 -4.45 -19.11
C SER A 153 -12.36 -3.27 -19.86
N GLU A 154 -13.05 -2.75 -20.88
CA GLU A 154 -12.63 -1.57 -21.64
C GLU A 154 -12.82 -0.25 -20.88
N GLU A 155 -13.69 -0.24 -19.86
CA GLU A 155 -13.97 0.92 -19.01
C GLU A 155 -13.17 0.89 -17.70
N TYR A 156 -12.83 -0.30 -17.21
CA TYR A 156 -12.03 -0.47 -16.00
C TYR A 156 -10.58 0.00 -16.19
N LYS A 157 -10.33 1.27 -15.85
CA LYS A 157 -9.02 1.93 -15.97
C LYS A 157 -8.57 2.44 -14.60
N PRO A 158 -8.01 1.57 -13.73
CA PRO A 158 -7.58 1.99 -12.40
C PRO A 158 -6.44 3.00 -12.48
N GLY A 159 -6.53 4.06 -11.67
CA GLY A 159 -5.43 4.98 -11.45
C GLY A 159 -4.49 4.48 -10.35
N GLN A 160 -3.54 5.32 -9.94
CA GLN A 160 -2.55 5.01 -8.89
C GLN A 160 -3.17 4.55 -7.56
N PHE A 161 -4.38 5.03 -7.22
CA PHE A 161 -5.08 4.70 -5.97
C PHE A 161 -6.37 3.90 -6.20
N GLY A 162 -6.49 3.25 -7.36
CA GLY A 162 -7.66 2.46 -7.72
C GLY A 162 -8.60 3.15 -8.71
N PHE A 163 -9.73 2.51 -8.99
CA PHE A 163 -10.77 3.03 -9.88
C PHE A 163 -11.92 3.59 -9.04
N VAL A 164 -12.21 4.88 -9.19
CA VAL A 164 -13.38 5.51 -8.56
C VAL A 164 -14.61 5.17 -9.40
N VAL A 165 -15.57 4.47 -8.80
CA VAL A 165 -16.78 4.03 -9.49
C VAL A 165 -17.75 5.21 -9.62
N PRO A 166 -18.13 5.62 -10.86
CA PRO A 166 -19.10 6.69 -11.04
C PRO A 166 -20.47 6.28 -10.50
N ASN A 167 -21.16 7.21 -9.84
CA ASN A 167 -22.42 6.93 -9.15
C ASN A 167 -23.53 6.50 -10.13
N GLY A 168 -24.17 5.37 -9.84
CA GLY A 168 -25.32 4.86 -10.58
C GLY A 168 -25.01 4.26 -11.95
N THR A 169 -23.74 4.07 -12.30
CA THR A 169 -23.33 3.68 -13.66
C THR A 169 -23.31 2.17 -13.88
N TYR A 170 -23.02 1.37 -12.85
CA TYR A 170 -22.85 -0.07 -13.00
C TYR A 170 -23.73 -0.89 -12.06
N PRO A 171 -24.12 -2.12 -12.45
CA PRO A 171 -24.75 -3.07 -11.56
C PRO A 171 -23.87 -3.35 -10.34
N TYR A 172 -24.50 -3.44 -9.16
CA TYR A 172 -23.80 -3.74 -7.91
C TYR A 172 -24.63 -4.57 -6.95
N PHE A 173 -23.96 -5.14 -5.97
CA PHE A 173 -24.57 -5.66 -4.74
C PHE A 173 -23.71 -5.28 -3.53
N ASP A 174 -24.36 -5.10 -2.39
CA ASP A 174 -23.70 -4.78 -1.13
C ASP A 174 -23.24 -6.07 -0.41
N GLY A 175 -22.08 -6.01 0.23
CA GLY A 175 -21.57 -7.08 1.09
C GLY A 175 -20.67 -8.13 0.39
N PRO A 176 -20.10 -9.06 1.17
CA PRO A 176 -18.97 -9.89 0.74
C PRO A 176 -19.34 -11.14 -0.11
N ARG A 177 -20.61 -11.44 -0.34
CA ARG A 177 -21.03 -12.61 -1.15
C ARG A 177 -22.34 -12.42 -1.91
N PRO A 178 -22.47 -13.06 -3.10
CA PRO A 178 -21.47 -13.87 -3.83
C PRO A 178 -20.71 -13.08 -4.91
N LEU A 179 -19.54 -13.53 -5.40
CA LEU A 179 -18.94 -12.98 -6.65
C LEU A 179 -19.95 -13.12 -7.81
N TRP A 180 -19.87 -12.29 -8.86
CA TRP A 180 -20.86 -12.40 -9.95
C TRP A 180 -20.82 -13.78 -10.64
N ASP A 181 -19.67 -14.46 -10.62
CA ASP A 181 -19.51 -15.86 -11.07
C ASP A 181 -20.36 -16.87 -10.27
N ASP A 182 -20.80 -16.52 -9.06
CA ASP A 182 -21.60 -17.36 -8.15
C ASP A 182 -23.09 -16.91 -8.08
N VAL A 183 -23.50 -15.89 -8.87
CA VAL A 183 -24.88 -15.37 -8.89
C VAL A 183 -25.55 -15.65 -10.24
N SER A 184 -26.65 -16.40 -10.26
CA SER A 184 -27.53 -16.50 -11.45
C SER A 184 -28.23 -15.16 -11.68
N TYR A 185 -27.75 -14.38 -12.65
CA TYR A 185 -28.31 -13.07 -12.98
C TYR A 185 -29.75 -13.19 -13.51
N VAL A 186 -30.67 -12.42 -12.92
CA VAL A 186 -31.94 -12.05 -13.53
C VAL A 186 -31.79 -10.59 -13.97
N ASP A 187 -31.94 -10.34 -15.26
CA ASP A 187 -31.85 -9.00 -15.86
C ASP A 187 -32.89 -8.04 -15.24
N PRO A 188 -32.47 -6.93 -14.60
CA PRO A 188 -33.36 -5.92 -14.07
C PRO A 188 -33.78 -4.86 -15.11
N SER A 189 -33.45 -5.04 -16.40
CA SER A 189 -34.03 -4.19 -17.45
C SER A 189 -35.57 -4.21 -17.32
N PRO A 190 -36.24 -3.04 -17.29
CA PRO A 190 -37.68 -3.02 -17.36
C PRO A 190 -38.05 -3.71 -18.67
N ARG A 191 -38.84 -4.79 -18.59
CA ARG A 191 -39.46 -5.38 -19.77
C ARG A 191 -40.18 -4.25 -20.49
N GLU A 192 -39.65 -3.83 -21.63
CA GLU A 192 -40.39 -2.95 -22.52
C GLU A 192 -41.70 -3.67 -22.84
N ALA A 193 -42.80 -3.06 -22.42
CA ALA A 193 -44.12 -3.53 -22.75
C ALA A 193 -44.40 -3.14 -24.20
N VAL A 194 -44.24 -4.10 -25.13
CA VAL A 194 -45.06 -4.23 -26.35
C VAL A 194 -45.22 -5.69 -26.70
#